data_AF-A0A7C4N4M1-F1
#
_entry.id   AF-A0A7C4N4M1-F1
#
_cell.length_a   1.000
_cell.length_b   1.000
_cell.length_c   1.000
_cell.angle_alpha   90.00
_cell.angle_beta   90.00
_cell.angle_gamma   90.00
#
_symmetry.space_group_name_H-M   'P 1'
#
loop_
_entity.id
_entity.type
_entity.pdbx_description
1 polymer ?
#
loop_
_entity_poly.entity_id
_entity_poly.type
_entity_poly.pdbx_seq_one_letter_code
_entity_poly.pdbx_strand_id
1 'polypeptide(L)'
;MLHLDIKECLDSLYTRKKIKTFNVKDYSPWQLSNMQQMIFKDETGAQLGGPYGSLSLACIYNDVVDGRLTLIGDEKFSPQSVWGRLTLVSAPIENENDYYTHLQELTLLPLKNSMEGVMIRIQPSEYKEWIRIHNDHIKKNNIVTMMAQLYQWYKQKEWVQALEFVIITTSSDDVAMLQPLVEKQKSIIKAFEKRVAEDIKQCDSCDNNDLCKEINLLFQKG
;
A
#
# COMPACT_ATOMS: atom_id res chain seq x y z
N MET A 1 -16.10 2.81 -4.68
CA MET A 1 -16.36 1.77 -5.71
C MET A 1 -15.97 0.36 -5.26
N LEU A 2 -14.89 0.17 -4.47
CA LEU A 2 -14.47 -1.13 -3.90
C LEU A 2 -15.11 -1.48 -2.54
N HIS A 3 -16.00 -0.63 -2.02
CA HIS A 3 -16.37 -0.65 -0.61
C HIS A 3 -17.02 -1.97 -0.17
N LEU A 4 -17.97 -2.50 -0.96
CA LEU A 4 -18.64 -3.76 -0.65
C LEU A 4 -17.68 -4.94 -0.79
N ASP A 5 -16.88 -4.98 -1.87
CA ASP A 5 -15.87 -6.02 -2.09
C ASP A 5 -14.86 -6.07 -0.92
N ILE A 6 -14.40 -4.91 -0.44
CA ILE A 6 -13.51 -4.80 0.72
C ILE A 6 -14.20 -5.35 1.96
N LYS A 7 -15.44 -4.92 2.23
CA LYS A 7 -16.18 -5.38 3.41
C LYS A 7 -16.36 -6.90 3.42
N GLU A 8 -16.79 -7.50 2.30
CA GLU A 8 -16.96 -8.95 2.17
C GLU A 8 -15.64 -9.71 2.35
N CYS A 9 -14.54 -9.15 1.82
CA CYS A 9 -13.21 -9.70 2.00
C CYS A 9 -12.76 -9.66 3.47
N LEU A 10 -12.97 -8.53 4.15
CA LEU A 10 -12.67 -8.37 5.58
C LEU A 10 -13.50 -9.33 6.44
N ASP A 11 -14.81 -9.41 6.21
CA ASP A 11 -15.70 -10.34 6.92
C ASP A 11 -15.21 -11.78 6.78
N SER A 12 -14.80 -12.18 5.57
CA SER A 12 -14.23 -13.50 5.31
C SER A 12 -12.90 -13.72 6.04
N LEU A 13 -11.99 -12.75 5.99
CA LEU A 13 -10.69 -12.79 6.66
C LEU A 13 -10.83 -12.85 8.18
N TYR A 14 -11.84 -12.19 8.74
CA TYR A 14 -12.06 -12.11 10.19
C TYR A 14 -12.56 -13.41 10.84
N THR A 15 -12.88 -14.43 10.04
CA THR A 15 -13.24 -15.77 10.54
C THR A 15 -12.03 -16.65 10.90
N ARG A 16 -10.80 -16.20 10.66
CA ARG A 16 -9.58 -16.99 10.86
C ARG A 16 -9.24 -17.19 12.35
N LYS A 17 -8.65 -18.34 12.69
CA LYS A 17 -8.38 -18.77 14.08
C LYS A 17 -7.23 -18.01 14.79
N LYS A 18 -6.41 -17.25 14.06
CA LYS A 18 -5.23 -16.55 14.60
C LYS A 18 -5.27 -15.05 14.30
N ILE A 19 -6.31 -14.39 14.78
CA ILE A 19 -6.47 -12.94 14.60
C ILE A 19 -6.12 -12.22 15.89
N LYS A 20 -5.32 -11.17 15.74
CA LYS A 20 -5.05 -10.20 16.80
C LYS A 20 -5.31 -8.81 16.24
N THR A 21 -5.89 -7.96 17.06
CA THR A 21 -6.10 -6.55 16.71
C THR A 21 -5.28 -5.68 17.64
N PHE A 22 -4.63 -4.68 17.05
CA PHE A 22 -3.82 -3.70 17.74
C PHE A 22 -4.26 -2.31 17.31
N ASN A 23 -3.94 -1.32 18.13
CA ASN A 23 -3.94 0.07 17.72
C ASN A 23 -2.48 0.52 17.60
N VAL A 24 -2.00 0.75 16.37
CA VAL A 24 -0.60 1.06 16.09
C VAL A 24 -0.14 2.38 16.69
N LYS A 25 -1.07 3.26 17.06
CA LYS A 25 -0.79 4.52 17.76
C LYS A 25 -0.24 4.31 19.17
N ASP A 26 -0.49 3.14 19.76
CA ASP A 26 -0.05 2.80 21.11
C ASP A 26 1.39 2.25 21.14
N TYR A 27 2.03 2.13 19.98
CA TYR A 27 3.36 1.53 19.83
C TYR A 27 4.39 2.56 19.38
N SER A 28 5.59 2.46 19.94
CA SER A 28 6.72 3.25 19.46
C SER A 28 7.05 2.87 18.01
N PRO A 29 7.16 3.85 17.10
CA PRO A 29 7.48 3.58 15.72
C PRO A 29 8.92 3.10 15.58
N TRP A 30 9.17 2.26 14.57
CA TRP A 30 10.49 1.78 14.19
C TRP A 30 11.45 2.94 13.86
N GLN A 31 12.72 2.83 14.24
CA GLN A 31 13.71 3.87 13.98
C GLN A 31 13.93 4.13 12.47
N LEU A 32 13.97 5.41 12.09
CA LEU A 32 14.17 5.81 10.71
C LEU A 32 15.64 5.69 10.31
N SER A 33 15.86 5.36 9.04
CA SER A 33 17.16 5.47 8.41
C SER A 33 17.17 6.62 7.39
N ASN A 34 18.29 7.34 7.32
CA ASN A 34 18.48 8.41 6.34
C ASN A 34 18.82 7.89 4.93
N MET A 35 19.04 6.58 4.79
CA MET A 35 19.42 5.94 3.53
C MET A 35 18.57 4.70 3.28
N GLN A 36 18.32 4.39 2.01
CA GLN A 36 17.75 3.10 1.63
C GLN A 36 18.63 1.96 2.11
N GLN A 37 18.01 0.95 2.74
CA GLN A 37 18.73 -0.20 3.27
C GLN A 37 18.91 -1.27 2.20
N MET A 38 20.12 -1.82 2.11
CA MET A 38 20.39 -3.02 1.34
C MET A 38 20.81 -4.11 2.31
N ILE A 39 20.10 -5.24 2.29
CA ILE A 39 20.31 -6.35 3.22
C ILE A 39 20.61 -7.60 2.40
N PHE A 40 21.81 -8.14 2.60
CA PHE A 40 22.26 -9.36 1.94
C PHE A 40 21.70 -10.60 2.64
N LYS A 41 21.83 -11.77 2.00
CA LYS A 41 21.17 -13.00 2.45
C LYS A 41 21.69 -13.48 3.81
N ASP A 42 22.99 -13.37 4.03
CA ASP A 42 23.73 -13.68 5.25
C ASP A 42 23.39 -12.75 6.42
N GLU A 43 22.99 -11.51 6.13
CA GLU A 43 22.57 -10.51 7.10
C GLU A 43 21.06 -10.58 7.45
N THR A 44 20.29 -11.36 6.67
CA THR A 44 18.84 -11.44 6.79
C THR A 44 18.44 -12.33 7.99
N GLY A 45 17.78 -11.73 8.98
CA GLY A 45 17.16 -12.46 10.08
C GLY A 45 15.73 -12.89 9.83
N ALA A 46 14.99 -12.13 9.00
CA ALA A 46 13.65 -12.49 8.57
C ALA A 46 13.37 -12.05 7.14
N GLN A 47 12.63 -12.88 6.41
CA GLN A 47 12.22 -12.64 5.05
C GLN A 47 10.69 -12.83 4.91
N LEU A 48 9.98 -11.74 4.58
CA LEU A 48 8.52 -11.73 4.44
C LEU A 48 8.15 -11.53 2.97
N GLY A 49 7.36 -12.44 2.40
CA GLY A 49 6.95 -12.37 1.01
C GLY A 49 8.02 -12.82 0.02
N GLY A 50 8.06 -12.20 -1.16
CA GLY A 50 8.96 -12.60 -2.24
C GLY A 50 8.69 -14.05 -2.71
N PRO A 51 9.68 -14.97 -2.66
CA PRO A 51 9.51 -16.34 -3.17
C PRO A 51 8.49 -17.17 -2.37
N TYR A 52 8.09 -16.73 -1.17
CA TYR A 52 7.16 -17.47 -0.31
C TYR A 52 5.69 -17.14 -0.60
N GLY A 53 5.43 -16.07 -1.35
CA GLY A 53 4.08 -15.56 -1.60
C GLY A 53 3.86 -14.21 -0.95
N SER A 54 3.47 -13.22 -1.76
CA SER A 54 3.27 -11.85 -1.30
C SER A 54 2.14 -11.14 -2.02
N LEU A 55 1.43 -10.29 -1.30
CA LEU A 55 0.49 -9.33 -1.85
C LEU A 55 0.53 -8.03 -1.03
N SER A 56 0.59 -6.89 -1.70
CA SER A 56 0.47 -5.57 -1.08
C SER A 56 -0.50 -4.73 -1.89
N LEU A 57 -1.58 -4.30 -1.25
CA LEU A 57 -2.66 -3.53 -1.85
C LEU A 57 -3.00 -2.34 -0.94
N ALA A 58 -3.06 -1.15 -1.53
CA ALA A 58 -3.64 0.03 -0.89
C ALA A 58 -5.01 0.31 -1.50
N CYS A 59 -6.00 0.66 -0.68
CA CYS A 59 -7.36 0.98 -1.11
C CYS A 59 -7.89 2.19 -0.35
N ILE A 60 -8.70 3.01 -1.04
CA ILE A 60 -9.53 4.01 -0.38
C ILE A 60 -10.81 3.34 0.13
N TYR A 61 -11.13 3.53 1.41
CA TYR A 61 -12.23 2.87 2.12
C TYR A 61 -12.84 3.81 3.15
N ASN A 62 -14.18 3.78 3.30
CA ASN A 62 -14.89 4.76 4.12
C ASN A 62 -15.05 4.31 5.58
N ASP A 63 -15.16 3.01 5.83
CA ASP A 63 -15.35 2.48 7.20
C ASP A 63 -14.00 2.16 7.88
N VAL A 64 -12.98 2.98 7.63
CA VAL A 64 -11.64 2.80 8.21
C VAL A 64 -11.65 3.13 9.70
N VAL A 65 -11.12 2.22 10.52
CA VAL A 65 -10.90 2.48 11.95
C VAL A 65 -9.47 2.97 12.15
N ASP A 66 -9.31 4.27 12.41
CA ASP A 66 -7.98 4.90 12.45
C ASP A 66 -7.04 4.26 13.49
N GLY A 67 -5.87 3.84 13.01
CA GLY A 67 -4.81 3.18 13.77
C GLY A 67 -5.01 1.67 13.94
N ARG A 68 -6.12 1.09 13.46
CA ARG A 68 -6.37 -0.34 13.60
C ARG A 68 -5.35 -1.13 12.77
N LEU A 69 -4.73 -2.11 13.39
CA LEU A 69 -3.99 -3.17 12.74
C LEU A 69 -4.67 -4.49 13.07
N THR A 70 -5.15 -5.19 12.05
CA THR A 70 -5.59 -6.58 12.18
C THR A 70 -4.48 -7.50 11.66
N LEU A 71 -3.93 -8.34 12.53
CA LEU A 71 -2.89 -9.30 12.22
C LEU A 71 -3.46 -10.71 12.19
N ILE A 72 -3.36 -11.36 11.03
CA ILE A 72 -3.68 -12.76 10.80
C ILE A 72 -2.35 -13.53 10.77
N GLY A 73 -1.97 -14.05 11.94
CA GLY A 73 -0.68 -14.71 12.14
C GLY A 73 0.04 -14.25 13.41
N ASP A 74 1.36 -14.43 13.40
CA ASP A 74 2.21 -14.12 14.53
C ASP A 74 2.83 -12.73 14.39
N GLU A 75 2.93 -12.01 15.52
CA GLU A 75 3.49 -10.65 15.60
C GLU A 75 5.01 -10.65 15.41
N LYS A 76 5.66 -11.68 15.97
CA LYS A 76 7.11 -11.85 15.88
C LYS A 76 7.48 -12.29 14.47
N PHE A 77 8.64 -11.84 14.02
CA PHE A 77 9.17 -12.27 12.74
C PHE A 77 9.62 -13.73 12.80
N SER A 78 9.15 -14.50 11.82
CA SER A 78 9.72 -15.82 11.49
C SER A 78 10.86 -15.63 10.48
N PRO A 79 11.86 -16.54 10.43
CA PRO A 79 12.95 -16.45 9.45
C PRO A 79 12.44 -16.33 8.01
N GLN A 80 11.33 -17.01 7.71
CA GLN A 80 10.64 -16.97 6.43
C GLN A 80 9.13 -16.97 6.67
N SER A 81 8.39 -16.14 5.96
CA SER A 81 6.93 -16.16 5.98
C SER A 81 6.35 -15.55 4.70
N VAL A 82 5.09 -15.86 4.43
CA VAL A 82 4.29 -15.13 3.44
C VAL A 82 4.05 -13.70 3.91
N TRP A 83 3.66 -12.82 2.99
CA TRP A 83 3.35 -11.44 3.33
C TRP A 83 2.14 -10.91 2.57
N GLY A 84 1.01 -10.76 3.27
CA GLY A 84 -0.14 -10.02 2.78
C GLY A 84 -0.27 -8.69 3.51
N ARG A 85 -0.34 -7.57 2.79
CA ARG A 85 -0.67 -6.26 3.34
C ARG A 85 -1.83 -5.64 2.58
N LEU A 86 -2.93 -5.40 3.29
CA LEU A 86 -4.00 -4.53 2.84
C LEU A 86 -3.94 -3.23 3.65
N THR A 87 -3.78 -2.11 2.96
CA THR A 87 -3.74 -0.76 3.54
C THR A 87 -5.02 -0.05 3.17
N LEU A 88 -5.85 0.26 4.17
CA LEU A 88 -7.15 0.90 4.00
C LEU A 88 -7.05 2.35 4.47
N VAL A 89 -7.45 3.28 3.61
CA VAL A 89 -7.28 4.71 3.82
C VAL A 89 -8.61 5.42 3.66
N SER A 90 -9.00 6.22 4.67
CA SER A 90 -10.05 7.22 4.49
C SER A 90 -9.41 8.50 3.98
N ALA A 91 -9.86 8.96 2.82
CA ALA A 91 -9.41 10.18 2.17
C ALA A 91 -10.59 10.85 1.47
N PRO A 92 -10.62 12.18 1.38
CA PRO A 92 -11.58 12.87 0.52
C PRO A 92 -11.29 12.51 -0.94
N ILE A 93 -12.34 12.21 -1.71
CA ILE A 93 -12.24 11.94 -3.15
C ILE A 93 -13.34 12.76 -3.83
N GLU A 94 -12.95 13.83 -4.52
CA GLU A 94 -13.90 14.69 -5.22
C GLU A 94 -14.07 14.25 -6.66
N ASN A 95 -13.00 13.72 -7.26
CA ASN A 95 -12.99 13.29 -8.66
C ASN A 95 -12.10 12.04 -8.86
N GLU A 96 -12.09 11.53 -10.11
CA GLU A 96 -11.31 10.35 -10.48
C GLU A 96 -9.79 10.60 -10.36
N ASN A 97 -9.29 11.77 -10.76
CA ASN A 97 -7.85 12.09 -10.67
C ASN A 97 -7.34 12.05 -9.23
N ASP A 98 -8.13 12.53 -8.27
CA ASP A 98 -7.78 12.44 -6.84
C ASP A 98 -7.59 10.98 -6.42
N TYR A 99 -8.55 10.12 -6.81
CA TYR A 99 -8.50 8.69 -6.51
C TYR A 99 -7.22 8.03 -7.06
N TYR A 100 -6.88 8.30 -8.32
CA TYR A 100 -5.66 7.75 -8.93
C TYR A 100 -4.39 8.29 -8.30
N THR A 101 -4.32 9.60 -8.09
CA THR A 101 -3.16 10.25 -7.48
C THR A 101 -2.92 9.72 -6.08
N HIS A 102 -3.98 9.66 -5.26
CA HIS A 102 -3.90 9.09 -3.91
C HIS A 102 -3.46 7.63 -3.95
N LEU A 103 -4.07 6.80 -4.81
CA LEU A 103 -3.69 5.39 -4.92
C LEU A 103 -2.22 5.19 -5.28
N GLN A 104 -1.71 5.97 -6.25
CA GLN A 104 -0.31 5.93 -6.66
C GLN A 104 0.61 6.37 -5.52
N GLU A 105 0.28 7.47 -4.82
CA GLU A 105 1.05 7.95 -3.68
C GLU A 105 1.10 6.90 -2.56
N LEU A 106 -0.02 6.27 -2.21
CA LEU A 106 -0.09 5.26 -1.16
C LEU A 106 0.76 4.03 -1.48
N THR A 107 0.72 3.61 -2.74
CA THR A 107 1.42 2.41 -3.21
C THR A 107 2.94 2.61 -3.19
N LEU A 108 3.41 3.81 -3.55
CA LEU A 108 4.83 4.13 -3.64
C LEU A 108 5.42 4.65 -2.32
N LEU A 109 4.59 5.02 -1.35
CA LEU A 109 5.06 5.63 -0.10
C LEU A 109 6.13 4.82 0.65
N PRO A 110 6.01 3.48 0.78
CA PRO A 110 7.03 2.69 1.49
C PRO A 110 8.38 2.65 0.76
N LEU A 111 8.42 2.95 -0.54
CA LEU A 111 9.67 3.04 -1.31
C LEU A 111 10.37 4.40 -1.15
N LYS A 112 9.65 5.42 -0.68
CA LYS A 112 10.18 6.79 -0.50
C LYS A 112 10.78 7.02 0.88
N ASN A 113 10.58 6.09 1.80
CA ASN A 113 11.02 6.18 3.19
C ASN A 113 11.89 4.97 3.54
N SER A 114 12.58 5.04 4.68
CA SER A 114 13.49 3.97 5.11
C SER A 114 13.47 3.80 6.63
N MET A 115 13.45 2.54 7.06
CA MET A 115 13.57 2.10 8.45
C MET A 115 14.94 1.44 8.64
N GLU A 116 15.60 1.65 9.78
CA GLU A 116 16.89 1.00 10.06
C GLU A 116 16.76 -0.52 10.02
N GLY A 117 17.66 -1.19 9.28
CA GLY A 117 17.69 -2.64 9.19
C GLY A 117 16.46 -3.26 8.53
N VAL A 118 15.66 -2.48 7.80
CA VAL A 118 14.53 -2.99 7.00
C VAL A 118 14.70 -2.59 5.55
N MET A 119 14.64 -3.59 4.67
CA MET A 119 14.69 -3.41 3.24
C MET A 119 13.34 -3.81 2.65
N ILE A 120 12.67 -2.86 2.01
CA ILE A 120 11.37 -3.06 1.34
C ILE A 120 11.58 -2.99 -0.18
N ARG A 121 11.11 -4.01 -0.88
CA ARG A 121 11.00 -4.01 -2.34
C ARG A 121 9.54 -4.17 -2.71
N ILE A 122 9.03 -3.29 -3.56
CA ILE A 122 7.66 -3.35 -4.06
C ILE A 122 7.70 -3.47 -5.58
N GLN A 123 6.84 -4.32 -6.13
CA GLN A 123 6.54 -4.38 -7.55
C GLN A 123 5.07 -3.96 -7.74
N PRO A 124 4.79 -2.65 -7.89
CA PRO A 124 3.42 -2.13 -7.88
C PRO A 124 2.50 -2.76 -8.93
N SER A 125 3.02 -2.99 -10.14
CA SER A 125 2.25 -3.61 -11.24
C SER A 125 1.81 -5.04 -10.95
N GLU A 126 2.53 -5.76 -10.10
CA GLU A 126 2.21 -7.13 -9.68
C GLU A 126 1.57 -7.19 -8.29
N TYR A 127 1.39 -6.05 -7.61
CA TYR A 127 0.90 -5.98 -6.23
C TYR A 127 1.75 -6.84 -5.27
N LYS A 128 3.05 -6.94 -5.51
CA LYS A 128 3.96 -7.73 -4.67
C LYS A 128 4.82 -6.84 -3.79
N GLU A 129 5.08 -7.32 -2.58
CA GLU A 129 5.96 -6.68 -1.62
C GLU A 129 6.86 -7.73 -0.99
N TRP A 130 8.14 -7.43 -0.91
CA TRP A 130 9.15 -8.28 -0.34
C TRP A 130 9.96 -7.50 0.69
N ILE A 131 9.94 -7.98 1.93
CA ILE A 131 10.60 -7.35 3.05
C ILE A 131 11.72 -8.27 3.56
N ARG A 132 12.88 -7.68 3.78
CA ARG A 132 13.98 -8.30 4.55
C ARG A 132 14.26 -7.46 5.78
N ILE A 133 14.58 -8.15 6.87
CA ILE A 133 14.92 -7.52 8.15
C ILE A 133 16.26 -8.06 8.60
N HIS A 134 17.15 -7.16 9.00
CA HIS A 134 18.49 -7.48 9.48
C HIS A 134 18.43 -8.24 10.82
N ASN A 135 19.39 -9.16 11.04
CA ASN A 135 19.49 -10.00 12.24
C ASN A 135 19.46 -9.20 13.56
N ASP A 136 20.00 -7.98 13.58
CA ASP A 136 20.06 -7.15 14.78
C ASP A 136 18.72 -6.56 15.22
N HIS A 137 17.72 -6.59 14.33
CA HIS A 137 16.43 -5.92 14.55
C HIS A 137 15.28 -6.89 14.85
N ILE A 138 15.40 -8.18 14.50
CA ILE A 138 14.31 -9.16 14.66
C ILE A 138 13.93 -9.46 16.13
N LYS A 139 14.85 -9.23 17.09
CA LYS A 139 14.58 -9.42 18.53
C LYS A 139 13.99 -8.20 19.21
N LYS A 140 14.28 -7.00 18.67
CA LYS A 140 13.90 -5.71 19.26
C LYS A 140 12.57 -5.19 18.71
N ASN A 141 12.18 -5.67 17.54
CA ASN A 141 11.01 -5.18 16.82
C ASN A 141 10.12 -6.32 16.36
N ASN A 142 8.94 -5.97 15.89
CA ASN A 142 7.94 -6.91 15.40
C ASN A 142 7.09 -6.26 14.29
N ILE A 143 6.07 -6.97 13.81
CA ILE A 143 5.18 -6.46 12.75
C ILE A 143 4.44 -5.21 13.22
N VAL A 144 4.00 -5.13 14.48
CA VAL A 144 3.23 -4.00 15.00
C VAL A 144 4.08 -2.73 15.02
N THR A 145 5.34 -2.80 15.46
CA THR A 145 6.26 -1.65 15.43
C THR A 145 6.60 -1.21 14.00
N MET A 146 6.69 -2.16 13.06
CA MET A 146 6.86 -1.85 11.63
C MET A 146 5.63 -1.11 11.08
N MET A 147 4.42 -1.56 11.41
CA MET A 147 3.18 -0.90 10.98
C MET A 147 2.96 0.44 11.68
N ALA A 148 3.41 0.61 12.92
CA ALA A 148 3.41 1.91 13.60
C ALA A 148 4.28 2.94 12.85
N GLN A 149 5.42 2.53 12.29
CA GLN A 149 6.22 3.44 11.46
C GLN A 149 5.60 3.70 10.09
N LEU A 150 5.03 2.69 9.42
CA LEU A 150 4.27 2.92 8.19
C LEU A 150 3.11 3.89 8.45
N TYR A 151 2.40 3.76 9.57
CA TYR A 151 1.34 4.69 9.97
C TYR A 151 1.83 6.13 10.00
N GLN A 152 2.98 6.40 10.62
CA GLN A 152 3.55 7.75 10.64
C GLN A 152 3.81 8.29 9.23
N TRP A 153 4.35 7.48 8.31
CA TRP A 153 4.58 7.91 6.93
C TRP A 153 3.27 8.25 6.21
N TYR A 154 2.25 7.41 6.34
CA TYR A 154 0.95 7.66 5.72
C TYR A 154 0.27 8.90 6.31
N LYS A 155 0.35 9.12 7.62
CA LYS A 155 -0.24 10.30 8.29
C LYS A 155 0.47 11.62 7.99
N GLN A 156 1.67 11.62 7.40
CA GLN A 156 2.29 12.84 6.88
C GLN A 156 1.58 13.39 5.63
N LYS A 157 0.70 12.60 5.01
CA LYS A 157 -0.16 13.06 3.92
C LYS A 157 -1.38 13.75 4.51
N GLU A 158 -1.50 15.06 4.31
CA GLU A 158 -2.57 15.89 4.88
C GLU A 158 -3.98 15.40 4.52
N TRP A 159 -4.14 14.80 3.35
CA TRP A 159 -5.39 14.24 2.86
C TRP A 159 -5.76 12.89 3.51
N VAL A 160 -4.84 12.23 4.23
CA VAL A 160 -5.12 10.96 4.94
C VAL A 160 -5.84 11.24 6.26
N GLN A 161 -7.16 11.00 6.27
CA GLN A 161 -8.00 11.22 7.45
C GLN A 161 -7.85 10.08 8.46
N ALA A 162 -7.96 8.83 8.00
CA ALA A 162 -7.84 7.63 8.82
C ALA A 162 -7.06 6.53 8.09
N LEU A 163 -6.37 5.68 8.84
CA LEU A 163 -5.59 4.58 8.30
C LEU A 163 -5.80 3.27 9.07
N GLU A 164 -5.95 2.17 8.34
CA GLU A 164 -6.04 0.82 8.88
C GLU A 164 -5.17 -0.15 8.08
N PHE A 165 -4.62 -1.14 8.76
CA PHE A 165 -3.87 -2.23 8.15
C PHE A 165 -4.50 -3.59 8.43
N VAL A 166 -4.48 -4.46 7.42
CA VAL A 166 -4.65 -5.91 7.61
C VAL A 166 -3.38 -6.59 7.13
N ILE A 167 -2.73 -7.34 8.02
CA ILE A 167 -1.47 -8.05 7.77
C ILE A 167 -1.69 -9.55 7.87
N ILE A 168 -1.16 -10.31 6.92
CA ILE A 168 -1.29 -11.77 6.82
C ILE A 168 0.10 -12.39 6.74
N THR A 169 0.42 -13.27 7.69
CA THR A 169 1.70 -14.01 7.73
C THR A 169 1.51 -15.53 7.89
N THR A 170 0.28 -16.02 7.85
CA THR A 170 -0.08 -17.43 8.09
C THR A 170 0.18 -18.37 6.93
N SER A 171 -0.38 -18.09 5.74
CA SER A 171 -0.29 -18.98 4.57
C SER A 171 -0.54 -18.24 3.26
N SER A 172 -0.08 -18.82 2.15
CA SER A 172 -0.33 -18.26 0.82
C SER A 172 -1.81 -18.28 0.44
N ASP A 173 -2.58 -19.24 0.97
CA ASP A 173 -4.04 -19.31 0.78
C ASP A 173 -4.75 -18.14 1.46
N ASP A 174 -4.33 -17.77 2.67
CA ASP A 174 -4.88 -16.61 3.38
C ASP A 174 -4.52 -15.31 2.65
N VAL A 175 -3.29 -15.21 2.11
CA VAL A 175 -2.88 -14.08 1.27
C VAL A 175 -3.69 -14.01 -0.03
N ALA A 176 -3.96 -15.16 -0.66
CA ALA A 176 -4.72 -15.24 -1.92
C ALA A 176 -6.18 -14.79 -1.78
N MET A 177 -6.73 -14.72 -0.56
CA MET A 177 -8.05 -14.12 -0.31
C MET A 177 -8.12 -12.63 -0.71
N LEU A 178 -6.98 -11.94 -0.77
CA LEU A 178 -6.91 -10.55 -1.22
C LEU A 178 -6.92 -10.43 -2.76
N GLN A 179 -6.75 -11.53 -3.50
CA GLN A 179 -6.66 -11.52 -4.97
C GLN A 179 -7.90 -10.94 -5.68
N PRO A 180 -9.15 -11.22 -5.25
CA PRO A 180 -10.33 -10.63 -5.88
C PRO A 180 -10.33 -9.09 -5.82
N LEU A 181 -9.84 -8.50 -4.72
CA LEU A 181 -9.69 -7.05 -4.58
C LEU A 181 -8.65 -6.50 -5.57
N VAL A 182 -7.53 -7.21 -5.74
CA VAL A 182 -6.50 -6.85 -6.73
C VAL A 182 -7.07 -6.85 -8.14
N GLU A 183 -7.79 -7.89 -8.55
CA GLU A 183 -8.37 -7.97 -9.90
C GLU A 183 -9.44 -6.89 -10.15
N LYS A 184 -10.22 -6.56 -9.12
CA LYS A 184 -11.18 -5.47 -9.19
C LYS A 184 -10.47 -4.11 -9.31
N GLN A 185 -9.43 -3.86 -8.54
CA GLN A 185 -8.65 -2.63 -8.63
C GLN A 185 -7.94 -2.49 -9.98
N LYS A 186 -7.34 -3.57 -10.52
CA LYS A 186 -6.79 -3.58 -11.88
C LYS A 186 -7.84 -3.21 -12.93
N SER A 187 -9.06 -3.75 -12.79
CA SER A 187 -10.16 -3.45 -13.71
C SER A 187 -10.56 -1.97 -13.66
N ILE A 188 -10.60 -1.38 -12.45
CA ILE A 188 -10.84 0.06 -12.26
C ILE A 188 -9.72 0.87 -12.92
N ILE A 189 -8.45 0.56 -12.63
CA ILE A 189 -7.30 1.27 -13.22
C ILE A 189 -7.34 1.24 -14.74
N LYS A 190 -7.57 0.07 -15.33
CA LYS A 190 -7.67 -0.10 -16.78
C LYS A 190 -8.80 0.70 -17.40
N ALA A 191 -9.96 0.80 -16.73
CA ALA A 191 -11.09 1.59 -17.22
C ALA A 191 -10.76 3.08 -17.30
N PHE A 192 -10.05 3.61 -16.31
CA PHE A 192 -9.60 5.00 -16.32
C PHE A 192 -8.51 5.27 -17.34
N GLU A 193 -7.50 4.40 -17.45
CA GLU A 193 -6.46 4.52 -18.49
C GLU A 193 -7.09 4.59 -19.89
N LYS A 194 -8.12 3.76 -20.13
CA LYS A 194 -8.89 3.81 -21.38
C LYS A 194 -9.61 5.15 -21.55
N ARG A 195 -10.28 5.66 -20.51
CA ARG A 195 -10.99 6.94 -20.56
C ARG A 195 -10.04 8.11 -20.84
N VAL A 196 -8.91 8.18 -20.14
CA VAL A 196 -7.87 9.19 -20.38
C VAL A 196 -7.36 9.11 -21.83
N ALA A 197 -7.13 7.90 -22.35
CA ALA A 197 -6.72 7.73 -23.74
C ALA A 197 -7.81 8.12 -24.75
N GLU A 198 -9.09 7.96 -24.43
CA GLU A 198 -10.22 8.38 -25.27
C GLU A 198 -10.45 9.90 -25.22
N ASP A 199 -10.30 10.54 -24.05
CA ASP A 199 -10.36 11.99 -23.88
C ASP A 199 -9.20 12.68 -24.64
N ILE A 200 -8.00 12.09 -24.64
CA ILE A 200 -6.86 12.55 -25.46
C ILE A 200 -7.17 12.41 -26.96
N LYS A 201 -7.86 11.34 -27.38
CA LYS A 201 -8.26 11.13 -28.78
C LYS A 201 -9.33 12.10 -29.28
N GLN A 202 -10.04 12.81 -28.39
CA GLN A 202 -10.95 13.89 -28.77
C GLN A 202 -10.23 15.24 -28.99
N CYS A 203 -8.92 15.33 -28.75
CA CYS A 203 -8.14 16.56 -29.01
C CYS A 203 -7.76 16.72 -30.50
N ASP A 204 -7.69 15.62 -31.26
CA ASP A 204 -7.37 15.66 -32.70
C ASP A 204 -8.56 16.06 -33.59
N SER A 205 -9.76 16.23 -33.01
CA SER A 205 -10.99 16.68 -33.68
C SER A 205 -11.56 17.99 -33.11
N CYS A 206 -10.82 18.69 -32.25
CA CYS A 206 -11.29 19.90 -31.60
C CYS A 206 -10.96 21.15 -32.43
N ASP A 207 -12.00 21.86 -32.89
CA ASP A 207 -11.90 23.13 -33.64
C ASP A 207 -11.16 24.26 -32.88
N ASN A 208 -10.85 24.08 -31.59
CA ASN A 208 -10.09 25.03 -30.77
C ASN A 208 -8.58 24.74 -30.68
N ASN A 209 -8.02 24.04 -31.67
CA ASN A 209 -6.58 23.75 -31.73
C ASN A 209 -5.71 25.04 -31.71
N ASP A 210 -6.23 26.13 -32.26
CA ASP A 210 -5.53 27.43 -32.24
C ASP A 210 -5.57 28.11 -30.86
N LEU A 211 -6.64 27.93 -30.08
CA LEU A 211 -6.74 28.45 -28.71
C LEU A 211 -5.78 27.72 -27.75
N CYS A 212 -5.62 26.40 -27.93
CA CYS A 212 -4.69 25.61 -27.12
C CYS A 212 -3.22 25.91 -27.47
N LYS A 213 -2.93 26.28 -28.72
CA LYS A 213 -1.60 26.79 -29.12
C LYS A 213 -1.30 28.16 -28.50
N GLU A 214 -2.28 29.07 -28.41
CA GLU A 214 -2.11 30.35 -27.72
C GLU A 214 -1.85 30.20 -26.22
N ILE A 215 -2.58 29.29 -25.55
CA ILE A 215 -2.36 28.99 -24.13
C ILE A 215 -0.96 28.40 -23.90
N ASN A 216 -0.51 27.49 -24.76
CA ASN A 216 0.85 26.93 -24.67
C ASN A 216 1.96 27.96 -24.92
N LEU A 217 1.70 29.00 -25.72
CA LEU A 217 2.64 30.11 -25.93
C LEU A 217 2.76 31.03 -24.70
N LEU A 218 1.71 31.15 -23.88
CA LEU A 218 1.76 31.88 -22.60
C LEU A 218 2.65 31.19 -21.57
N PHE A 219 2.85 29.88 -21.68
CA PHE A 219 3.68 29.08 -20.77
C PHE A 219 5.11 28.81 -21.28
N GLN A 220 5.51 29.38 -22.44
CA GLN A 220 6.90 29.32 -22.93
C GLN A 220 7.73 30.59 -22.63
N LYS A 221 7.19 31.54 -21.87
CA LYS A 221 7.98 32.59 -21.20
C LYS A 221 7.81 32.48 -19.69
N GLY A 222 8.45 31.46 -19.14
CA GLY A 222 8.87 31.35 -17.75
C GLY A 222 10.27 30.77 -17.73
#